data_AF-A0A7J2IDR5-F1
#
_entry.id   AF-A0A7J2IDR5-F1
#
_cell.length_a   1.000
_cell.length_b   1.000
_cell.length_c   1.000
_cell.angle_alpha   90.00
_cell.angle_beta   90.00
_cell.angle_gamma   90.00
#
_symmetry.space_group_name_H-M   'P 1'
#
loop_
_entity.id
_entity.type
_entity.pdbx_description
1 polymer ?
#
loop_
_entity_poly.entity_id
_entity_poly.type
_entity_poly.pdbx_seq_one_letter_code
_entity_poly.pdbx_strand_id
1 'polypeptide(L)'
;MPINAEKATEIVRDYLKKSRGLEKEIAGREFIDQLDFTVNSIEPKEDYYEVRCELRENLFSEKKIKYYLKINRESGELEEVKREDEV
;
A
#
# COMPACT_ATOMS: atom_id res chain seq x y z
N MET A 1 4.40 13.25 -16.28
CA MET A 1 4.27 11.97 -17.01
C MET A 1 3.34 11.11 -16.18
N PRO A 2 2.33 10.46 -16.78
CA PRO A 2 1.46 9.59 -16.03
C PRO A 2 2.26 8.48 -15.35
N ILE A 3 1.89 8.13 -14.12
CA ILE A 3 2.53 7.06 -13.37
C ILE A 3 2.18 5.69 -13.96
N ASN A 4 3.06 4.71 -13.74
CA ASN A 4 2.82 3.32 -14.09
C ASN A 4 2.46 2.50 -12.83
N ALA A 5 2.15 1.20 -13.01
CA ALA A 5 1.77 0.32 -11.90
C ALA A 5 2.89 0.13 -10.86
N GLU A 6 4.15 0.12 -11.28
CA GLU A 6 5.30 0.06 -10.37
C GLU A 6 5.33 1.29 -9.48
N LYS A 7 5.15 2.48 -10.07
CA LYS A 7 5.12 3.73 -9.30
C LYS A 7 3.92 3.81 -8.37
N ALA A 8 2.76 3.31 -8.80
CA ALA A 8 1.58 3.17 -7.93
C ALA A 8 1.89 2.28 -6.71
N THR A 9 2.62 1.17 -6.91
CA THR A 9 3.05 0.28 -5.82
C THR A 9 3.97 0.98 -4.83
N GLU A 10 4.94 1.75 -5.31
CA GLU A 10 5.83 2.54 -4.46
C GLU A 10 5.06 3.55 -3.61
N ILE A 11 4.10 4.26 -4.21
CA ILE A 11 3.27 5.25 -3.51
C ILE A 11 2.46 4.58 -2.38
N VAL A 12 1.86 3.43 -2.64
CA VAL A 12 1.13 2.65 -1.61
C VAL A 12 2.07 2.23 -0.49
N ARG A 13 3.23 1.67 -0.84
CA ARG A 13 4.24 1.22 0.14
C ARG A 13 4.69 2.38 1.03
N ASP A 14 5.03 3.52 0.44
CA ASP A 14 5.47 4.71 1.18
C ASP A 14 4.37 5.29 2.08
N TYR A 15 3.13 5.34 1.60
CA TYR A 15 1.99 5.76 2.40
C TYR A 15 1.80 4.86 3.63
N LEU A 16 1.84 3.53 3.45
CA LEU A 16 1.68 2.58 4.55
C LEU A 16 2.84 2.64 5.54
N LYS A 17 4.07 2.85 5.05
CA LYS A 17 5.24 3.07 5.91
C LYS A 17 5.03 4.27 6.82
N LYS A 18 4.64 5.42 6.27
CA LYS A 18 4.42 6.65 7.05
C LYS A 18 3.22 6.54 7.99
N SER A 19 2.06 6.14 7.47
CA SER A 19 0.81 6.11 8.24
C SER A 19 0.82 5.11 9.39
N ARG A 20 1.56 3.99 9.26
CA ARG A 20 1.67 2.96 10.30
C ARG A 20 2.98 3.01 11.09
N GLY A 21 3.84 4.01 10.86
CA GLY A 21 5.13 4.15 11.55
C GLY A 21 6.12 3.02 11.23
N LEU A 22 6.06 2.46 10.02
CA LEU A 22 6.92 1.36 9.54
C LEU A 22 8.17 1.84 8.79
N GLU A 23 8.54 3.12 8.95
CA GLU A 23 9.71 3.73 8.31
C GLU A 23 11.04 3.21 8.87
N LYS A 24 11.02 2.47 9.97
CA LYS A 24 12.22 1.91 10.60
C LYS A 24 12.68 0.64 9.89
N GLU A 25 13.99 0.41 9.93
CA GLU A 25 14.57 -0.88 9.58
C GLU A 25 14.78 -1.72 10.85
N ILE A 26 14.49 -3.01 10.76
CA ILE A 26 14.75 -3.98 11.82
C ILE A 26 15.60 -5.09 11.21
N ALA A 27 16.72 -5.45 11.84
CA ALA A 27 17.61 -6.51 11.37
C ALA A 27 18.06 -6.38 9.89
N GLY A 28 18.25 -5.13 9.42
CA GLY A 28 18.70 -4.84 8.04
C GLY A 28 17.64 -5.06 6.96
N ARG A 29 16.36 -5.18 7.33
CA ARG A 29 15.21 -5.20 6.40
C ARG A 29 14.21 -4.13 6.77
N GLU A 30 13.53 -3.57 5.77
CA GLU A 30 12.44 -2.62 6.00
C GLU A 30 11.33 -3.29 6.82
N PHE A 31 10.81 -2.58 7.82
CA PHE A 31 9.83 -3.16 8.72
C PHE A 31 8.54 -3.60 7.99
N ILE A 32 8.16 -2.89 6.92
CA ILE A 32 7.01 -3.25 6.09
C ILE A 32 7.17 -4.62 5.40
N ASP A 33 8.39 -5.00 5.01
CA ASP A 33 8.65 -6.29 4.37
C ASP A 33 8.55 -7.45 5.37
N GLN A 34 8.76 -7.18 6.67
CA GLN A 34 8.55 -8.17 7.73
C GLN A 34 7.08 -8.39 8.08
N LEU A 35 6.19 -7.52 7.57
CA LEU A 35 4.74 -7.65 7.73
C LEU A 35 4.08 -8.33 6.52
N ASP A 36 4.84 -9.00 5.67
CA ASP A 36 4.34 -9.70 4.48
C ASP A 36 3.50 -8.79 3.57
N PHE A 37 3.93 -7.53 3.41
CA PHE A 37 3.26 -6.57 2.54
C PHE A 37 3.17 -7.11 1.11
N THR A 38 1.94 -7.21 0.62
CA THR A 38 1.62 -7.77 -0.68
C THR A 38 0.65 -6.87 -1.42
N VAL A 39 0.94 -6.53 -2.67
CA VAL A 39 -0.05 -5.92 -3.57
C VAL A 39 -0.80 -7.03 -4.28
N ASN A 40 -2.09 -7.15 -3.99
CA ASN A 40 -2.96 -8.21 -4.52
C ASN A 40 -3.45 -7.89 -5.94
N SER A 41 -3.72 -6.61 -6.22
CA SER A 41 -4.23 -6.16 -7.52
C SER A 41 -3.87 -4.70 -7.79
N ILE A 42 -3.60 -4.40 -9.06
CA ILE A 42 -3.47 -3.04 -9.59
C ILE A 42 -4.30 -2.97 -10.87
N GLU A 43 -5.43 -2.27 -10.83
CA GLU A 43 -6.31 -2.10 -11.98
C GLU A 43 -6.23 -0.67 -12.50
N PRO A 44 -5.77 -0.44 -13.75
CA PRO A 44 -5.82 0.88 -14.36
C PRO A 44 -7.28 1.25 -14.69
N LYS A 45 -7.73 2.42 -14.23
CA LYS A 45 -8.94 3.11 -14.69
C LYS A 45 -8.55 4.32 -15.53
N GLU A 46 -9.54 5.06 -16.05
CA GLU A 46 -9.29 6.22 -16.91
C GLU A 46 -8.37 7.24 -16.23
N ASP A 47 -8.73 7.69 -15.02
CA ASP A 47 -8.02 8.76 -14.32
C ASP A 47 -7.17 8.30 -13.12
N TYR A 48 -7.38 7.08 -12.62
CA TYR A 48 -6.72 6.57 -11.41
C TYR A 48 -6.32 5.09 -11.53
N TYR A 49 -5.40 4.65 -10.69
CA TYR A 49 -5.14 3.24 -10.39
C TYR A 49 -5.93 2.83 -9.15
N GLU A 50 -6.65 1.72 -9.25
CA GLU A 50 -7.16 1.01 -8.08
C GLU A 50 -6.11 0.02 -7.61
N VAL A 51 -5.61 0.21 -6.39
CA VAL A 51 -4.62 -0.68 -5.80
C VAL A 51 -5.24 -1.37 -4.59
N ARG A 52 -5.19 -2.70 -4.59
CA ARG A 52 -5.56 -3.51 -3.42
C ARG A 52 -4.31 -4.16 -2.86
N CYS A 53 -4.05 -3.95 -1.58
CA CYS A 53 -2.91 -4.52 -0.90
C CYS A 53 -3.26 -4.99 0.50
N GLU A 54 -2.43 -5.89 1.03
CA GLU A 54 -2.56 -6.40 2.39
C GLU A 54 -1.21 -6.45 3.09
N LEU A 55 -1.25 -6.37 4.41
CA LEU A 55 -0.10 -6.61 5.28
C LEU A 55 -0.57 -7.07 6.64
N ARG A 56 0.29 -7.77 7.37
CA ARG A 56 0.02 -8.20 8.74
C ARG A 56 -0.20 -7.02 9.66
N GLU A 57 -1.08 -7.21 10.64
CA GLU A 57 -1.37 -6.21 11.66
C GLU A 57 -0.13 -5.88 12.48
N ASN A 58 0.67 -6.89 12.82
CA ASN A 58 1.97 -6.78 13.48
C ASN A 58 2.80 -8.07 13.26
N LEU A 59 4.07 -8.09 13.70
CA LEU A 59 4.99 -9.22 13.51
C LEU A 59 4.51 -10.54 14.15
N PHE A 60 3.67 -10.45 15.18
CA PHE A 60 3.27 -11.59 16.00
C PHE A 60 1.85 -12.08 15.68
N SER A 61 1.12 -11.38 14.82
CA SER A 61 -0.27 -11.68 14.48
C SER A 61 -0.37 -12.24 13.07
N GLU A 62 -1.14 -13.31 12.86
CA GLU A 62 -1.45 -13.83 11.51
C GLU A 62 -2.55 -13.02 10.81
N LYS A 63 -3.20 -12.10 11.54
CA LYS A 63 -4.24 -11.23 11.00
C LYS A 63 -3.65 -10.28 9.96
N LYS A 64 -4.18 -10.32 8.76
CA LYS A 64 -3.87 -9.37 7.68
C LYS A 64 -4.90 -8.25 7.66
N ILE A 65 -4.42 -7.03 7.45
CA ILE A 65 -5.25 -5.86 7.19
C ILE A 65 -5.24 -5.62 5.69
N LYS A 66 -6.42 -5.47 5.10
CA LYS A 66 -6.59 -5.20 3.68
C LYS A 66 -6.90 -3.73 3.43
N TYR A 67 -6.28 -3.18 2.40
CA TYR A 67 -6.44 -1.79 1.99
C TYR A 67 -6.84 -1.72 0.51
N TYR A 68 -7.72 -0.77 0.23
CA TYR A 68 -8.05 -0.29 -1.10
C TYR A 68 -7.59 1.16 -1.22
N LEU A 69 -6.83 1.48 -2.26
CA LEU A 69 -6.29 2.80 -2.51
C LEU A 69 -6.60 3.25 -3.94
N LYS A 70 -6.89 4.55 -4.11
CA LYS A 70 -6.97 5.20 -5.42
C LYS A 70 -5.82 6.16 -5.59
N ILE A 71 -5.13 6.05 -6.73
CA ILE A 71 -3.97 6.89 -7.04
C ILE A 71 -4.19 7.56 -8.38
N ASN A 72 -4.19 8.88 -8.42
CA ASN A 72 -4.33 9.64 -9.66
C ASN A 72 -3.22 9.26 -10.65
N ARG A 73 -3.59 8.93 -11.90
CA ARG A 73 -2.63 8.47 -12.91
C ARG A 73 -1.74 9.58 -13.41
N GLU A 74 -2.19 10.83 -13.43
CA GLU A 74 -1.43 11.96 -13.96
C GLU A 74 -0.49 12.56 -12.93
N SER A 75 -0.98 12.80 -11.71
CA SER A 75 -0.23 13.44 -10.64
C SER A 75 0.52 12.46 -9.73
N GLY A 76 0.05 11.20 -9.64
CA GLY A 76 0.54 10.24 -8.66
C GLY A 76 0.07 10.54 -7.23
N GLU A 77 -0.91 11.43 -7.06
CA GLU A 77 -1.48 11.74 -5.75
C GLU A 77 -2.41 10.64 -5.27
N LEU A 78 -2.37 10.38 -3.97
CA LEU A 78 -3.25 9.44 -3.31
C LEU A 78 -4.61 10.11 -3.05
N GLU A 79 -5.65 9.69 -3.76
CA GLU A 79 -6.97 10.32 -3.71
C GLU A 79 -7.89 9.68 -2.66
N GLU A 80 -7.75 8.37 -2.44
CA GLU A 80 -8.60 7.63 -1.49
C GLU A 80 -7.82 6.49 -0.84
N VAL A 81 -8.11 6.24 0.44
CA VAL A 81 -7.64 5.06 1.19
C VAL A 81 -8.79 4.52 2.03
N LYS A 82 -9.06 3.23 1.90
CA LYS A 82 -10.05 2.51 2.70
C LYS A 82 -9.43 1.23 3.26
N ARG A 83 -9.74 0.91 4.52
CA ARG A 83 -9.51 -0.43 5.08
C ARG A 83 -10.72 -1.29 4.75
N GLU A 84 -10.50 -2.47 4.18
CA GLU A 84 -11.58 -3.38 3.80
C GLU A 84 -12.12 -4.21 4.99
N ASP A 85 -11.42 -4.20 6.14
CA ASP A 85 -11.83 -4.95 7.35
C ASP A 85 -12.76 -4.17 8.30
N GLU A 86 -13.13 -2.92 7.98
CA GLU A 86 -14.05 -2.08 8.78
C GLU A 86 -15.48 -2.08 8.21
N VAL A 87 -16.06 -3.27 7.97
CA VAL A 87 -17.48 -3.45 7.57
C VAL A 87 -18.32 -3.92 8.76
#